data_AF-A0A9B0M3U3-F1
#
_entry.id   AF-A0A9B0M3U3-F1
#
_cell.length_a   1.000
_cell.length_b   1.000
_cell.length_c   1.000
_cell.angle_alpha   90.00
_cell.angle_beta   90.00
_cell.angle_gamma   90.00
#
_symmetry.space_group_name_H-M   'P 1'
#
loop_
_entity.id
_entity.type
_entity.pdbx_description
1 polymer ?
#
loop_
_entity_poly.entity_id
_entity_poly.type
_entity_poly.pdbx_seq_one_letter_code
_entity_poly.pdbx_strand_id
1 'polypeptide(L)'
;MATNESIGIFSSASLAVEYVDSLLPENPLQETFKNAWNYMLNNYTKFQIATWGSLIVHEVLYFLFCLPGFLFQFIPYMKKYKIDTWHYFLHRLLHHKRIYKYIHKVHHEFQAPFGMEAEYAHPLETLILGTVFFIGIMLLCDHVILLWARVTIRLIETIDVHSGYDIPLNPLNLIPFYAGSRHHDFHHMNFIGNYASTFTWWDRIFGTDSQFIAYNEKMKKIEKKTE
;
A
#
# COMPACT_ATOMS: atom_id res chain seq x y z
N MET A 1 51.11 3.44 28.01
CA MET A 1 50.80 2.09 27.52
C MET A 1 49.49 2.21 26.75
N ALA A 2 49.56 2.30 25.42
CA ALA A 2 48.40 2.51 24.57
C ALA A 2 47.62 1.20 24.47
N THR A 3 46.37 1.18 24.94
CA THR A 3 45.48 0.03 24.77
C THR A 3 44.88 0.07 23.38
N ASN A 4 45.23 -0.95 22.63
CA ASN A 4 44.82 -1.25 21.27
C ASN A 4 43.36 -1.73 21.31
N GLU A 5 42.39 -0.83 21.12
CA GLU A 5 40.99 -1.23 20.94
C GLU A 5 40.78 -1.64 19.48
N SER A 6 40.62 -2.93 19.27
CA SER A 6 40.23 -3.51 17.99
C SER A 6 38.94 -2.86 17.49
N ILE A 7 39.01 -2.15 16.36
CA ILE A 7 37.86 -1.61 15.62
C ILE A 7 37.01 -2.80 15.15
N GLY A 8 36.05 -3.21 15.98
CA GLY A 8 35.04 -4.20 15.62
C GLY A 8 33.98 -3.55 14.74
N ILE A 9 33.36 -4.36 13.87
CA ILE A 9 32.26 -3.96 12.96
C ILE A 9 31.10 -3.25 13.70
N PHE A 10 30.93 -3.49 15.00
CA PHE A 10 29.95 -2.81 15.83
C PHE A 10 30.27 -1.33 16.12
N SER A 11 31.56 -0.93 16.12
CA SER A 11 31.98 0.47 16.37
C SER A 11 31.75 1.39 15.17
N SER A 12 31.84 0.88 13.94
CA SER A 12 31.56 1.65 12.74
C SER A 12 30.06 1.90 12.56
N ALA A 13 29.23 0.92 12.94
CA ALA A 13 27.78 1.06 12.95
C ALA A 13 27.31 2.09 13.99
N SER A 14 27.89 2.09 15.20
CA SER A 14 27.54 3.10 16.21
C SER A 14 27.97 4.52 15.78
N LEU A 15 29.16 4.67 15.20
CA LEU A 15 29.63 5.95 14.65
C LEU A 15 28.73 6.46 13.50
N ALA A 16 28.25 5.56 12.64
CA ALA A 16 27.33 5.93 11.57
C ALA A 16 25.97 6.41 12.10
N VAL A 17 25.45 5.75 13.14
CA VAL A 17 24.21 6.17 13.80
C VAL A 17 24.39 7.53 14.48
N GLU A 18 25.48 7.73 15.23
CA GLU A 18 25.78 9.02 15.88
C GLU A 18 25.96 10.16 14.86
N TYR A 19 26.61 9.89 13.73
CA TYR A 19 26.76 10.86 12.66
C TYR A 19 25.42 11.24 12.02
N VAL A 20 24.54 10.26 11.77
CA VAL A 20 23.19 10.53 11.24
C VAL A 20 22.35 11.31 12.24
N ASP A 21 22.42 10.97 13.53
CA ASP A 21 21.69 11.66 14.60
C ASP A 21 22.14 13.14 14.70
N SER A 22 23.42 13.43 14.46
CA SER A 22 23.97 14.80 14.45
C SER A 22 23.44 15.68 13.31
N LEU A 23 22.89 15.08 12.26
CA LEU A 23 22.35 15.79 11.09
C LEU A 23 20.84 16.04 11.17
N LEU A 24 20.15 15.42 12.14
CA LEU A 24 18.71 15.55 12.30
C LEU A 24 18.36 16.74 13.22
N PRO A 25 17.26 17.47 12.94
CA PRO A 25 16.78 18.51 13.85
C PRO A 25 16.34 17.91 15.18
N GLU A 26 16.50 18.67 16.27
CA GLU A 26 16.12 18.23 17.62
C GLU A 26 14.66 17.74 17.65
N ASN A 27 14.49 16.47 18.02
CA ASN A 27 13.18 15.85 18.14
C ASN A 27 12.75 15.82 19.61
N PRO A 28 11.69 16.56 20.00
CA PRO A 28 11.25 16.65 21.39
C PRO A 28 10.79 15.30 21.98
N LEU A 29 10.53 14.29 21.13
CA LEU A 29 10.13 12.96 21.55
C LEU A 29 11.31 11.98 21.65
N GLN A 30 12.48 12.33 21.12
CA GLN A 30 13.65 11.43 21.04
C GLN A 30 14.14 11.05 22.42
N GLU A 31 14.29 12.02 23.32
CA GLU A 31 14.77 11.77 24.68
C GLU A 31 13.75 10.94 25.48
N THR A 32 12.45 11.25 25.35
CA THR A 32 11.38 10.47 25.99
C THR A 32 11.35 9.03 25.48
N PHE A 33 11.49 8.83 24.18
CA PHE A 33 11.53 7.50 23.56
C PHE A 33 12.78 6.73 23.99
N LYS A 34 13.95 7.36 23.99
CA LYS A 34 15.21 6.78 24.44
C LYS A 34 15.13 6.33 25.90
N ASN A 35 14.55 7.16 26.76
CA ASN A 35 14.35 6.82 28.17
C ASN A 35 13.37 5.65 28.35
N ALA A 36 12.27 5.62 27.61
CA ALA A 36 11.34 4.49 27.62
C ALA A 36 11.97 3.20 27.08
N TRP A 37 12.76 3.29 26.02
CA TRP A 37 13.48 2.18 25.41
C TRP A 37 14.52 1.59 26.37
N ASN A 38 15.33 2.44 27.00
CA ASN A 38 16.32 2.02 28.00
C ASN A 38 15.66 1.42 29.23
N TYR A 39 14.56 2.00 29.70
CA TYR A 39 13.76 1.43 30.78
C TYR A 39 13.28 0.01 30.43
N MET A 40 12.76 -0.19 29.23
CA MET A 40 12.31 -1.50 28.76
C MET A 40 13.47 -2.53 28.73
N LEU A 41 14.62 -2.16 28.16
CA LEU A 41 15.78 -3.04 28.07
C LEU A 41 16.36 -3.43 29.44
N ASN A 42 16.31 -2.51 30.40
CA ASN A 42 16.90 -2.73 31.73
C ASN A 42 15.98 -3.50 32.69
N ASN A 43 14.66 -3.44 32.48
CA ASN A 43 13.68 -4.02 33.40
C ASN A 43 13.01 -5.31 32.90
N TYR A 44 13.17 -5.66 31.62
CA TYR A 44 12.56 -6.85 31.03
C TYR A 44 13.57 -7.75 30.32
N THR A 45 13.33 -9.06 30.35
CA THR A 45 14.15 -10.01 29.62
C THR A 45 13.92 -9.90 28.12
N LYS A 46 14.93 -10.27 27.31
CA LYS A 46 14.80 -10.33 25.85
C LYS A 46 13.60 -11.17 25.40
N PHE A 47 13.31 -12.27 26.10
CA PHE A 47 12.16 -13.12 25.83
C PHE A 47 10.84 -12.37 26.08
N GLN A 48 10.70 -11.68 27.21
CA GLN A 48 9.50 -10.88 27.50
C GLN A 48 9.31 -9.73 26.51
N ILE A 49 10.38 -9.04 26.13
CA ILE A 49 10.34 -7.96 25.13
C ILE A 49 9.93 -8.54 23.77
N ALA A 50 10.52 -9.66 23.36
CA ALA A 50 10.19 -10.31 22.09
C ALA A 50 8.75 -10.82 22.08
N THR A 51 8.25 -11.42 23.16
CA THR A 51 6.89 -11.97 23.21
C THR A 51 5.85 -10.88 23.40
N TRP A 52 5.96 -10.07 24.46
CA TRP A 52 4.94 -9.08 24.81
C TRP A 52 5.11 -7.78 24.04
N GLY A 53 6.35 -7.36 23.76
CA GLY A 53 6.60 -6.16 22.95
C GLY A 53 6.17 -6.35 21.49
N SER A 54 6.49 -7.50 20.88
CA SER A 54 5.99 -7.79 19.53
C SER A 54 4.47 -7.97 19.50
N LEU A 55 3.87 -8.60 20.52
CA LEU A 55 2.43 -8.74 20.63
C LEU A 55 1.76 -7.37 20.76
N ILE A 56 2.24 -6.48 21.64
CA ILE A 56 1.66 -5.14 21.80
C ILE A 56 1.79 -4.33 20.51
N VAL A 57 2.94 -4.35 19.85
CA VAL A 57 3.12 -3.67 18.56
C VAL A 57 2.19 -4.28 17.50
N HIS A 58 2.09 -5.60 17.44
CA HIS A 58 1.19 -6.32 16.54
C HIS A 58 -0.26 -5.91 16.78
N GLU A 59 -0.76 -6.01 18.02
CA GLU A 59 -2.14 -5.67 18.38
C GLU A 59 -2.44 -4.17 18.16
N VAL A 60 -1.54 -3.26 18.54
CA VAL A 60 -1.75 -1.81 18.34
C VAL A 60 -1.81 -1.46 16.86
N LEU A 61 -0.88 -1.98 16.06
CA LEU A 61 -0.92 -1.79 14.61
C LEU A 61 -2.16 -2.45 14.01
N TYR A 62 -2.47 -3.68 14.41
CA TYR A 62 -3.64 -4.42 13.96
C TYR A 62 -4.94 -3.66 14.23
N PHE A 63 -5.16 -3.18 15.45
CA PHE A 63 -6.37 -2.43 15.79
C PHE A 63 -6.41 -1.05 15.13
N LEU A 64 -5.30 -0.33 15.04
CA LEU A 64 -5.25 0.98 14.35
C LEU A 64 -5.53 0.84 12.85
N PHE A 65 -4.93 -0.16 12.19
CA PHE A 65 -5.18 -0.43 10.77
C PHE A 65 -6.56 -1.06 10.53
N CYS A 66 -7.15 -1.77 11.49
CA CYS A 66 -8.52 -2.26 11.36
C CYS A 66 -9.58 -1.19 11.70
N LEU A 67 -9.21 -0.13 12.43
CA LEU A 67 -10.15 0.83 13.00
C LEU A 67 -11.05 1.51 11.95
N PRO A 68 -10.55 2.07 10.83
CA PRO A 68 -11.44 2.59 9.79
C PRO A 68 -12.34 1.52 9.15
N GLY A 69 -11.88 0.27 8.99
CA GLY A 69 -12.69 -0.85 8.49
C GLY A 69 -13.79 -1.30 9.47
N PHE A 70 -13.50 -1.21 10.77
CA PHE A 70 -14.44 -1.38 11.87
C PHE A 70 -15.46 -0.25 11.89
N LEU A 71 -15.04 1.01 11.81
CA LEU A 71 -15.94 2.17 11.75
C LEU A 71 -16.88 2.11 10.53
N PHE A 72 -16.38 1.70 9.37
CA PHE A 72 -17.17 1.53 8.15
C PHE A 72 -18.18 0.38 8.21
N GLN A 73 -18.09 -0.52 9.20
CA GLN A 73 -19.12 -1.54 9.41
C GLN A 73 -20.44 -0.98 9.95
N PHE A 74 -20.41 0.19 10.57
CA PHE A 74 -21.60 0.85 11.11
C PHE A 74 -22.32 1.71 10.07
N ILE A 75 -21.74 1.85 8.87
CA ILE A 75 -22.34 2.56 7.74
C ILE A 75 -22.94 1.51 6.78
N PRO A 76 -24.28 1.39 6.65
CA PRO A 76 -24.93 0.32 5.88
C PRO A 76 -24.47 0.20 4.43
N TYR A 77 -24.18 1.34 3.77
CA TYR A 77 -23.68 1.39 2.39
C TYR A 77 -22.24 0.88 2.25
N MET A 78 -21.41 1.06 3.28
CA MET A 78 -19.96 0.77 3.24
C MET A 78 -19.62 -0.68 3.60
N LYS A 79 -20.57 -1.44 4.18
CA LYS A 79 -20.38 -2.86 4.52
C LYS A 79 -19.94 -3.72 3.32
N LYS A 80 -20.31 -3.33 2.09
CA LYS A 80 -20.00 -4.07 0.86
C LYS A 80 -18.66 -3.71 0.21
N TYR A 81 -18.05 -2.56 0.55
CA TYR A 81 -16.92 -1.96 -0.20
C TYR A 81 -15.67 -1.71 0.63
N LYS A 82 -15.53 -2.40 1.78
CA LYS A 82 -14.45 -2.16 2.75
C LYS A 82 -13.05 -2.32 2.17
N ILE A 83 -12.83 -3.36 1.35
CA ILE A 83 -11.50 -3.68 0.80
C ILE A 83 -11.06 -2.62 -0.22
N ASP A 84 -11.97 -2.23 -1.13
CA ASP A 84 -11.72 -1.21 -2.16
C ASP A 84 -11.46 0.18 -1.54
N THR A 85 -12.15 0.48 -0.43
CA THR A 85 -11.91 1.71 0.34
C THR A 85 -10.49 1.78 0.88
N TRP A 86 -10.04 0.72 1.55
CA TRP A 86 -8.70 0.70 2.14
C TRP A 86 -7.61 0.73 1.09
N HIS A 87 -7.77 -0.06 0.03
CA HIS A 87 -6.82 -0.07 -1.07
C HIS A 87 -6.67 1.33 -1.67
N TYR A 88 -7.79 2.02 -1.96
CA TYR A 88 -7.76 3.38 -2.51
C TYR A 88 -6.95 4.36 -1.65
N PHE A 89 -7.23 4.41 -0.33
CA PHE A 89 -6.54 5.37 0.55
C PHE A 89 -5.07 5.03 0.77
N LEU A 90 -4.73 3.75 0.90
CA LEU A 90 -3.34 3.32 1.06
C LEU A 90 -2.55 3.52 -0.22
N HIS A 91 -3.13 3.19 -1.37
CA HIS A 91 -2.52 3.44 -2.67
C HIS A 91 -2.27 4.95 -2.87
N ARG A 92 -3.27 5.78 -2.59
CA ARG A 92 -3.11 7.25 -2.61
C ARG A 92 -2.04 7.76 -1.63
N LEU A 93 -1.91 7.13 -0.45
CA LEU A 93 -0.86 7.45 0.52
C LEU A 93 0.53 7.05 0.00
N LEU A 94 0.66 5.90 -0.65
CA LEU A 94 1.91 5.44 -1.26
C LEU A 94 2.39 6.41 -2.36
N HIS A 95 1.47 7.09 -3.04
CA HIS A 95 1.77 8.20 -3.97
C HIS A 95 2.14 9.52 -3.32
N HIS A 96 2.06 9.63 -1.99
CA HIS A 96 2.48 10.85 -1.32
C HIS A 96 3.97 11.10 -1.55
N LYS A 97 4.37 12.35 -1.84
CA LYS A 97 5.73 12.74 -2.26
C LYS A 97 6.86 12.25 -1.35
N ARG A 98 6.56 12.04 -0.06
CA ARG A 98 7.53 11.55 0.94
C ARG A 98 7.72 10.03 0.93
N ILE A 99 6.75 9.28 0.39
CA ILE A 99 6.70 7.81 0.42
C ILE A 99 7.01 7.24 -0.96
N TYR A 100 6.41 7.82 -2.00
CA TYR A 100 6.46 7.32 -3.38
C TYR A 100 7.85 6.89 -3.82
N LYS A 101 8.84 7.78 -3.69
CA LYS A 101 10.19 7.54 -4.20
C LYS A 101 10.91 6.33 -3.59
N TYR A 102 10.47 5.87 -2.42
CA TYR A 102 11.11 4.78 -1.67
C TYR A 102 10.37 3.45 -1.77
N ILE A 103 9.05 3.50 -1.96
CA ILE A 103 8.20 2.30 -1.91
C ILE A 103 7.55 2.08 -3.27
N HIS A 104 6.70 3.01 -3.68
CA HIS A 104 5.80 2.81 -4.81
C HIS A 104 6.40 3.07 -6.19
N LYS A 105 7.56 3.75 -6.23
CA LYS A 105 8.28 4.01 -7.48
C LYS A 105 8.67 2.74 -8.22
N VAL A 106 8.95 1.64 -7.51
CA VAL A 106 9.33 0.35 -8.11
C VAL A 106 8.16 -0.23 -8.92
N HIS A 107 6.95 -0.16 -8.36
CA HIS A 107 5.74 -0.59 -9.06
C HIS A 107 5.48 0.22 -10.34
N HIS A 108 5.82 1.51 -10.29
CA HIS A 108 5.71 2.47 -11.40
C HIS A 108 6.92 2.47 -12.36
N GLU A 109 7.79 1.46 -12.30
CA GLU A 109 8.94 1.34 -13.22
C GLU A 109 8.47 1.24 -14.69
N PHE A 110 7.31 0.61 -14.90
CA PHE A 110 6.74 0.36 -16.22
C PHE A 110 5.51 1.23 -16.46
N GLN A 111 5.65 2.24 -17.30
CA GLN A 111 4.54 3.15 -17.67
C GLN A 111 3.44 2.47 -18.49
N ALA A 112 3.77 1.35 -19.15
CA ALA A 112 2.85 0.54 -19.92
C ALA A 112 2.85 -0.86 -19.30
N PRO A 113 2.02 -1.08 -18.26
CA PRO A 113 2.12 -2.29 -17.47
C PRO A 113 1.68 -3.54 -18.25
N PHE A 114 2.22 -4.70 -17.88
CA PHE A 114 1.68 -6.00 -18.27
C PHE A 114 1.41 -6.88 -17.06
N GLY A 115 0.55 -7.90 -17.22
CA GLY A 115 -0.06 -8.62 -16.09
C GLY A 115 0.88 -9.21 -15.05
N MET A 116 2.13 -9.54 -15.40
CA MET A 116 3.12 -10.02 -14.40
C MET A 116 3.70 -8.88 -13.54
N GLU A 117 3.74 -7.65 -14.05
CA GLU A 117 4.24 -6.47 -13.32
C GLU A 117 3.30 -6.03 -12.21
N ALA A 118 2.06 -6.53 -12.21
CA ALA A 118 1.12 -6.31 -11.12
C ALA A 118 1.68 -6.75 -9.76
N GLU A 119 2.59 -7.73 -9.74
CA GLU A 119 3.28 -8.21 -8.54
C GLU A 119 4.73 -7.69 -8.44
N TYR A 120 5.20 -6.96 -9.45
CA TYR A 120 6.52 -6.32 -9.43
C TYR A 120 6.44 -5.03 -8.61
N ALA A 121 6.61 -5.17 -7.29
CA ALA A 121 6.52 -4.07 -6.36
C ALA A 121 7.58 -4.17 -5.26
N HIS A 122 7.81 -3.06 -4.55
CA HIS A 122 8.69 -3.07 -3.39
C HIS A 122 8.08 -3.97 -2.30
N PRO A 123 8.86 -4.80 -1.56
CA PRO A 123 8.30 -5.72 -0.56
C PRO A 123 7.40 -5.06 0.49
N LEU A 124 7.72 -3.83 0.91
CA LEU A 124 6.86 -3.08 1.83
C LEU A 124 5.50 -2.70 1.23
N GLU A 125 5.43 -2.43 -0.07
CA GLU A 125 4.15 -2.19 -0.75
C GLU A 125 3.30 -3.46 -0.74
N THR A 126 3.90 -4.58 -1.12
CA THR A 126 3.25 -5.90 -1.09
C THR A 126 2.75 -6.23 0.30
N LEU A 127 3.52 -5.91 1.36
CA LEU A 127 3.06 -6.05 2.74
C LEU A 127 1.91 -5.10 3.08
N ILE A 128 2.02 -3.80 2.79
CA ILE A 128 1.00 -2.80 3.15
C ILE A 128 -0.33 -3.11 2.46
N LEU A 129 -0.32 -3.27 1.13
CA LEU A 129 -1.52 -3.51 0.33
C LEU A 129 -2.00 -4.97 0.49
N GLY A 130 -1.07 -5.92 0.58
CA GLY A 130 -1.38 -7.34 0.76
C GLY A 130 -1.96 -7.65 2.13
N THR A 131 -1.46 -7.06 3.23
CA THR A 131 -2.00 -7.28 4.57
C THR A 131 -3.45 -6.83 4.68
N VAL A 132 -3.81 -5.68 4.08
CA VAL A 132 -5.21 -5.22 4.03
C VAL A 132 -6.10 -6.20 3.28
N PHE A 133 -5.61 -6.75 2.17
CA PHE A 133 -6.33 -7.77 1.40
C PHE A 133 -6.51 -9.06 2.19
N PHE A 134 -5.43 -9.58 2.82
CA PHE A 134 -5.48 -10.80 3.61
C PHE A 134 -6.36 -10.67 4.86
N ILE A 135 -6.28 -9.56 5.59
CA ILE A 135 -7.19 -9.29 6.72
C ILE A 135 -8.64 -9.23 6.23
N GLY A 136 -8.89 -8.58 5.09
CA GLY A 136 -10.22 -8.53 4.47
C GLY A 136 -10.78 -9.92 4.14
N ILE A 137 -9.94 -10.85 3.68
CA ILE A 137 -10.36 -12.24 3.44
C ILE A 137 -10.58 -12.98 4.75
N MET A 138 -9.67 -12.89 5.71
CA MET A 138 -9.78 -13.60 7.00
C MET A 138 -11.04 -13.20 7.78
N LEU A 139 -11.46 -11.94 7.69
CA LEU A 139 -12.68 -11.45 8.34
C LEU A 139 -13.99 -11.86 7.64
N LEU A 140 -13.92 -12.30 6.38
CA LEU A 140 -15.09 -12.57 5.54
C LEU A 140 -15.18 -14.02 5.04
N CYS A 141 -14.18 -14.85 5.34
CA CYS A 141 -14.08 -16.24 4.89
C CYS A 141 -13.63 -17.15 6.04
N ASP A 142 -14.58 -17.94 6.50
CA ASP A 142 -14.47 -18.95 7.54
C ASP A 142 -14.20 -20.36 6.95
N HIS A 143 -14.27 -20.51 5.62
CA HIS A 143 -14.02 -21.76 4.91
C HIS A 143 -12.86 -21.66 3.92
N VAL A 144 -11.91 -22.61 3.97
CA VAL A 144 -10.68 -22.61 3.16
C VAL A 144 -10.94 -22.55 1.65
N ILE A 145 -11.99 -23.21 1.16
CA ILE A 145 -12.37 -23.17 -0.26
C ILE A 145 -12.79 -21.75 -0.68
N LEU A 146 -13.53 -21.03 0.17
CA LEU A 146 -13.95 -19.66 -0.11
C LEU A 146 -12.76 -18.70 -0.07
N LEU A 147 -11.79 -18.95 0.82
CA LEU A 147 -10.53 -18.23 0.85
C LEU A 147 -9.78 -18.39 -0.48
N TRP A 148 -9.56 -19.62 -0.94
CA TRP A 148 -8.87 -19.87 -2.22
C TRP A 148 -9.61 -19.26 -3.41
N ALA A 149 -10.94 -19.40 -3.46
CA ALA A 149 -11.75 -18.79 -4.50
C ALA A 149 -11.58 -17.27 -4.54
N ARG A 150 -11.58 -16.60 -3.37
CA ARG A 150 -11.40 -15.15 -3.30
C ARG A 150 -9.99 -14.69 -3.67
N VAL A 151 -8.96 -15.40 -3.23
CA VAL A 151 -7.57 -15.11 -3.62
C VAL A 151 -7.43 -15.22 -5.14
N THR A 152 -7.93 -16.31 -5.73
CA THR A 152 -7.88 -16.52 -7.19
C THR A 152 -8.62 -15.43 -7.95
N ILE A 153 -9.85 -15.07 -7.55
CA ILE A 153 -10.61 -13.99 -8.20
C ILE A 153 -9.85 -12.67 -8.12
N ARG A 154 -9.25 -12.35 -6.96
CA ARG A 154 -8.45 -11.13 -6.82
C ARG A 154 -7.22 -11.13 -7.71
N LEU A 155 -6.49 -12.25 -7.80
CA LEU A 155 -5.30 -12.32 -8.64
C LEU A 155 -5.66 -12.14 -10.12
N ILE A 156 -6.77 -12.74 -10.57
CA ILE A 156 -7.28 -12.54 -11.94
C ILE A 156 -7.59 -11.05 -12.18
N GLU A 157 -8.29 -10.41 -11.24
CA GLU A 157 -8.61 -8.98 -11.33
C GLU A 157 -7.35 -8.10 -11.35
N THR A 158 -6.39 -8.36 -10.45
CA THR A 158 -5.11 -7.67 -10.40
C THR A 158 -4.36 -7.79 -11.73
N ILE A 159 -4.32 -8.98 -12.34
CA ILE A 159 -3.71 -9.20 -13.65
C ILE A 159 -4.48 -8.45 -14.74
N ASP A 160 -5.82 -8.49 -14.72
CA ASP A 160 -6.68 -7.84 -15.71
C ASP A 160 -6.44 -6.33 -15.76
N VAL A 161 -6.43 -5.66 -14.61
CA VAL A 161 -6.24 -4.20 -14.55
C VAL A 161 -4.81 -3.76 -14.89
N HIS A 162 -3.81 -4.65 -14.85
CA HIS A 162 -2.44 -4.37 -15.27
C HIS A 162 -2.09 -4.99 -16.63
N SER A 163 -3.06 -5.61 -17.31
CA SER A 163 -2.75 -6.41 -18.50
C SER A 163 -2.34 -5.57 -19.71
N GLY A 164 -2.67 -4.28 -19.71
CA GLY A 164 -2.57 -3.41 -20.89
C GLY A 164 -3.62 -3.71 -21.97
N TYR A 165 -4.52 -4.68 -21.74
CA TYR A 165 -5.54 -5.10 -22.70
C TYR A 165 -6.94 -4.72 -22.21
N ASP A 166 -7.66 -3.92 -22.99
CA ASP A 166 -9.09 -3.66 -22.79
C ASP A 166 -9.91 -4.62 -23.66
N ILE A 167 -10.17 -5.82 -23.13
CA ILE A 167 -10.79 -6.91 -23.88
C ILE A 167 -12.31 -6.64 -23.99
N PRO A 168 -12.89 -6.55 -25.21
CA PRO A 168 -14.30 -6.18 -25.41
C PRO A 168 -15.33 -7.11 -24.77
N LEU A 169 -14.96 -8.37 -24.49
CA LEU A 169 -15.80 -9.40 -23.86
C LEU A 169 -15.41 -9.70 -22.42
N ASN A 170 -14.61 -8.85 -21.77
CA ASN A 170 -14.28 -9.04 -20.36
C ASN A 170 -15.55 -8.91 -19.51
N PRO A 171 -15.99 -9.96 -18.79
CA PRO A 171 -17.19 -9.89 -17.96
C PRO A 171 -17.07 -8.88 -16.81
N LEU A 172 -15.86 -8.50 -16.40
CA LEU A 172 -15.64 -7.48 -15.37
C LEU A 172 -16.01 -6.08 -15.87
N ASN A 173 -15.87 -5.80 -17.17
CA ASN A 173 -16.28 -4.54 -17.79
C ASN A 173 -17.81 -4.32 -17.76
N LEU A 174 -18.61 -5.38 -17.54
CA LEU A 174 -20.06 -5.28 -17.35
C LEU A 174 -20.44 -4.80 -15.94
N ILE A 175 -19.51 -4.86 -14.99
CA ILE A 175 -19.75 -4.43 -13.62
C ILE A 175 -19.69 -2.90 -13.57
N PRO A 176 -20.76 -2.22 -13.11
CA PRO A 176 -20.77 -0.77 -13.03
C PRO A 176 -19.59 -0.25 -12.22
N PHE A 177 -18.98 0.83 -12.71
CA PHE A 177 -17.86 1.54 -12.07
C PHE A 177 -16.56 0.76 -11.95
N TYR A 178 -16.44 -0.41 -12.58
CA TYR A 178 -15.17 -1.11 -12.71
C TYR A 178 -14.13 -0.19 -13.38
N ALA A 179 -12.93 -0.16 -12.82
CA ALA A 179 -11.83 0.66 -13.33
C ALA A 179 -11.30 0.11 -14.67
N GLY A 180 -11.07 -1.19 -14.73
CA GLY A 180 -10.49 -1.86 -15.89
C GLY A 180 -9.03 -1.47 -16.15
N SER A 181 -8.44 -2.09 -17.17
CA SER A 181 -7.04 -1.89 -17.55
C SER A 181 -6.75 -0.45 -17.95
N ARG A 182 -7.57 0.15 -18.82
CA ARG A 182 -7.36 1.51 -19.32
C ARG A 182 -7.26 2.58 -18.22
N HIS A 183 -8.01 2.43 -17.12
CA HIS A 183 -7.96 3.36 -15.99
C HIS A 183 -6.62 3.28 -15.25
N HIS A 184 -6.11 2.06 -15.10
CA HIS A 184 -4.86 1.81 -14.39
C HIS A 184 -3.63 2.03 -15.29
N ASP A 185 -3.71 1.75 -16.59
CA ASP A 185 -2.67 2.12 -17.56
C ASP A 185 -2.45 3.64 -17.57
N PHE A 186 -3.54 4.42 -17.55
CA PHE A 186 -3.43 5.87 -17.42
C PHE A 186 -2.79 6.27 -16.10
N HIS A 187 -3.07 5.54 -15.01
CA HIS A 187 -2.43 5.76 -13.72
C HIS A 187 -0.91 5.57 -13.78
N HIS A 188 -0.43 4.47 -14.37
CA HIS A 188 1.00 4.19 -14.57
C HIS A 188 1.69 5.21 -15.48
N MET A 189 0.98 5.71 -16.49
CA MET A 189 1.49 6.78 -17.37
C MET A 189 1.54 8.15 -16.67
N ASN A 190 0.52 8.48 -15.88
CA ASN A 190 0.32 9.83 -15.32
C ASN A 190 0.88 10.00 -13.91
N PHE A 191 1.10 8.91 -13.17
CA PHE A 191 1.58 8.81 -11.79
C PHE A 191 0.73 9.53 -10.72
N ILE A 192 -0.22 10.38 -11.10
CA ILE A 192 -1.02 11.20 -10.19
C ILE A 192 -2.49 11.05 -10.55
N GLY A 193 -3.30 10.58 -9.60
CA GLY A 193 -4.73 10.32 -9.81
C GLY A 193 -5.02 8.85 -10.07
N ASN A 194 -6.27 8.49 -10.35
CA ASN A 194 -6.68 7.13 -10.73
C ASN A 194 -6.20 6.05 -9.72
N TYR A 195 -6.41 6.27 -8.43
CA TYR A 195 -5.88 5.40 -7.37
C TYR A 195 -6.76 4.16 -7.09
N ALA A 196 -7.96 4.10 -7.66
CA ALA A 196 -8.83 2.92 -7.52
C ALA A 196 -8.20 1.69 -8.17
N SER A 197 -8.27 0.55 -7.48
CA SER A 197 -7.86 -0.74 -8.02
C SER A 197 -9.02 -1.49 -8.67
N THR A 198 -10.15 -1.61 -7.99
CA THR A 198 -11.31 -2.33 -8.52
C THR A 198 -12.33 -1.36 -9.09
N PHE A 199 -12.75 -0.41 -8.26
CA PHE A 199 -13.89 0.43 -8.60
C PHE A 199 -13.62 1.92 -8.44
N THR A 200 -14.10 2.69 -9.42
CA THR A 200 -13.78 4.11 -9.58
C THR A 200 -14.56 5.06 -8.65
N TRP A 201 -15.41 4.59 -7.73
CA TRP A 201 -16.25 5.48 -6.91
C TRP A 201 -15.42 6.48 -6.10
N TRP A 202 -14.33 6.02 -5.50
CA TRP A 202 -13.46 6.89 -4.70
C TRP A 202 -12.74 7.91 -5.56
N ASP A 203 -12.30 7.51 -6.75
CA ASP A 203 -11.72 8.45 -7.70
C ASP A 203 -12.72 9.54 -8.09
N ARG A 204 -13.98 9.17 -8.38
CA ARG A 204 -15.05 10.12 -8.71
C ARG A 204 -15.41 11.05 -7.55
N ILE A 205 -15.50 10.51 -6.33
CA ILE A 205 -15.85 11.28 -5.12
C ILE A 205 -14.77 12.33 -4.82
N PHE A 206 -13.49 11.97 -4.97
CA PHE A 206 -12.37 12.88 -4.69
C PHE A 206 -11.85 13.62 -5.94
N GLY A 207 -12.44 13.41 -7.10
CA GLY A 207 -12.05 14.01 -8.37
C GLY A 207 -10.67 13.59 -8.89
N THR A 208 -10.16 12.45 -8.45
CA THR A 208 -8.82 11.95 -8.83
C THR A 208 -8.80 11.25 -10.19
N ASP A 209 -9.93 11.11 -10.88
CA ASP A 209 -10.06 10.65 -12.28
C ASP A 209 -10.25 11.80 -13.31
N SER A 210 -10.25 13.05 -12.87
CA SER A 210 -10.49 14.22 -13.76
C SER A 210 -9.55 14.27 -14.98
N GLN A 211 -8.27 13.95 -14.78
CA GLN A 211 -7.28 13.92 -15.86
C GLN A 211 -7.55 12.79 -16.86
N PHE A 212 -7.98 11.63 -16.37
CA PHE A 212 -8.36 10.49 -17.20
C PHE A 212 -9.60 10.78 -18.06
N ILE A 213 -10.60 11.46 -17.49
CA ILE A 213 -11.79 11.88 -18.22
C ILE A 213 -11.39 12.82 -19.38
N ALA A 214 -10.58 13.84 -19.09
CA ALA A 214 -10.09 14.76 -20.11
C ALA A 214 -9.24 14.07 -21.19
N TYR A 215 -8.41 13.10 -20.80
CA TYR A 215 -7.65 12.26 -21.72
C TYR A 215 -8.55 11.48 -22.67
N ASN A 216 -9.57 10.80 -22.14
CA ASN A 216 -10.50 10.00 -22.94
C ASN A 216 -11.34 10.86 -23.90
N GLU A 217 -11.78 12.05 -23.48
CA GLU A 217 -12.46 12.98 -24.37
C GLU A 217 -11.57 13.45 -25.51
N LYS A 218 -10.28 13.69 -25.25
CA LYS A 218 -9.30 14.06 -26.28
C LYS A 218 -9.09 12.92 -27.27
N MET A 219 -8.92 11.68 -26.80
CA MET A 219 -8.74 10.51 -27.67
C MET A 219 -9.95 10.28 -28.57
N LYS A 220 -11.18 10.36 -28.04
CA LYS A 220 -12.40 10.25 -28.84
C LYS A 220 -12.52 11.32 -29.94
N LYS A 221 -12.02 12.55 -29.68
CA LYS A 221 -12.00 13.62 -30.69
C LYS A 221 -10.96 13.37 -31.78
N ILE A 222 -9.85 12.70 -31.45
CA ILE A 222 -8.81 12.33 -32.42
C ILE A 222 -9.33 11.21 -33.32
N GLU A 223 -9.88 10.13 -32.73
CA GLU A 223 -10.47 8.99 -33.47
C GLU A 223 -11.48 9.48 -34.52
N LYS A 224 -12.43 10.33 -34.11
CA LYS A 224 -13.44 10.93 -35.00
C LYS A 224 -12.91 11.84 -36.11
N LYS A 225 -11.66 12.32 -36.02
CA LYS A 225 -11.02 13.13 -37.08
C LYS A 225 -10.23 12.27 -38.08
N THR A 226 -9.86 11.07 -37.68
CA THR A 226 -9.15 10.09 -38.50
C THR A 226 -10.09 9.14 -39.25
N GLU A 227 -11.35 9.06 -38.83
CA GLU A 227 -12.47 8.46 -39.57
C GLU A 227 -13.05 9.42 -40.61
#